data_AF-A0A927J369-F1
#
_entry.id   AF-A0A927J369-F1
#
_cell.length_a   1.000
_cell.length_b   1.000
_cell.length_c   1.000
_cell.angle_alpha   90.00
_cell.angle_beta   90.00
_cell.angle_gamma   90.00
#
_symmetry.space_group_name_H-M   'P 1'
#
loop_
_entity.id
_entity.type
_entity.pdbx_description
1 polymer ?
#
loop_
_entity_poly.entity_id
_entity_poly.type
_entity_poly.pdbx_seq_one_letter_code
_entity_poly.pdbx_strand_id
1 'polypeptide(L)'
;MRSNKCYLFLIVFFVTITSACSQNKKVGHNKINIETPYVSIEIDTIVLQTEKECFAAIQFDGKFYAYGLDKGYNLFAFDEDGDFIGSSLLPDKIDRHWMLNYAKKDNQLLVVDYSHMDISMYQIDTKLSKLKKIKNSEAPIYEDEQFIVLKTTHGEWGGMVYFLDKKTKKIYRGYSNEAINVNKFNGNYYVTNYLGHLMGHSSVYEINDPIKMEIFKGTKNDLINNRAESSEKERYKMDGLRCLVDTFDMNIICSFVHKGRMLQMWNEYPSSNKVYLTEIVDNKLEHRYTFNIETQVNYLYNLEKDRHFLNFSILREETEEDKLFGTIEIDNEKIKIHFLKTLYH
;
A
#
# COMPACT_ATOMS: atom_id res chain seq x y z
N MET A 1 -24.80 -0.25 43.06
CA MET A 1 -24.29 1.01 42.49
C MET A 1 -24.48 0.98 40.98
N ARG A 2 -25.19 1.97 40.44
CA ARG A 2 -25.54 2.14 39.01
C ARG A 2 -24.25 2.27 38.17
N SER A 3 -24.02 1.37 37.21
CA SER A 3 -24.27 1.55 35.77
C SER A 3 -23.63 2.81 35.18
N ASN A 4 -22.50 2.64 34.49
CA ASN A 4 -22.07 3.46 33.36
C ASN A 4 -21.60 2.49 32.26
N LYS A 5 -22.56 1.98 31.50
CA LYS A 5 -22.28 1.35 30.20
C LYS A 5 -22.03 2.50 29.22
N CYS A 6 -20.78 2.65 28.77
CA CYS A 6 -20.46 3.53 27.64
C CYS A 6 -21.25 3.07 26.42
N TYR A 7 -21.96 4.01 25.81
CA TYR A 7 -22.77 3.79 24.63
C TYR A 7 -21.87 3.39 23.45
N LEU A 8 -22.04 2.15 23.01
CA LEU A 8 -21.58 1.65 21.72
C LEU A 8 -22.44 2.34 20.64
N PHE A 9 -21.88 3.32 19.92
CA PHE A 9 -22.52 3.84 18.72
C PHE A 9 -22.39 2.80 17.61
N LEU A 10 -23.43 1.97 17.47
CA LEU A 10 -23.63 1.04 16.37
C LEU A 10 -24.14 1.86 15.16
N ILE A 11 -23.25 2.35 14.30
CA ILE A 11 -23.65 2.86 12.97
C ILE A 11 -23.58 1.68 12.00
N VAL A 12 -24.71 0.99 11.85
CA VAL A 12 -24.91 0.02 10.77
C VAL A 12 -25.16 0.81 9.49
N PHE A 13 -24.20 0.83 8.57
CA PHE A 13 -24.37 1.41 7.23
C PHE A 13 -25.22 0.48 6.37
N PHE A 14 -26.54 0.66 6.41
CA PHE A 14 -27.46 0.15 5.38
C PHE A 14 -27.73 1.28 4.38
N VAL A 15 -27.00 1.30 3.27
CA VAL A 15 -27.52 1.91 2.05
C VAL A 15 -28.39 0.84 1.38
N THR A 16 -29.64 0.74 1.82
CA THR A 16 -30.65 -0.03 1.09
C THR A 16 -31.05 0.79 -0.13
N ILE A 17 -30.41 0.53 -1.28
CA ILE A 17 -30.95 0.96 -2.57
C ILE A 17 -32.13 0.04 -2.86
N THR A 18 -33.32 0.49 -2.49
CA THR A 18 -34.55 -0.14 -2.97
C THR A 18 -34.64 0.10 -4.47
N SER A 19 -34.73 -0.99 -5.22
CA SER A 19 -34.91 -1.02 -6.66
C SER A 19 -36.15 -0.21 -7.07
N ALA A 20 -35.92 0.97 -7.63
CA ALA A 20 -36.91 1.69 -8.40
C ALA A 20 -36.50 1.61 -9.88
N CYS A 21 -37.29 0.87 -10.65
CA CYS A 21 -37.17 0.79 -12.10
C CYS A 21 -37.07 2.18 -12.75
N SER A 22 -36.22 2.25 -13.77
CA SER A 22 -36.10 3.31 -14.78
C SER A 22 -35.94 4.73 -14.26
N GLN A 23 -34.68 5.15 -14.13
CA GLN A 23 -34.16 6.41 -14.66
C GLN A 23 -32.65 6.44 -14.41
N ASN A 24 -31.86 6.85 -15.42
CA ASN A 24 -30.46 7.24 -15.30
C ASN A 24 -30.32 8.44 -14.33
N LYS A 25 -30.56 8.22 -13.05
CA LYS A 25 -30.16 9.13 -12.00
C LYS A 25 -28.72 8.78 -11.69
N LYS A 26 -27.80 9.67 -12.10
CA LYS A 26 -26.44 9.71 -11.55
C LYS A 26 -26.59 9.55 -10.03
N VAL A 27 -26.15 8.41 -9.51
CA VAL A 27 -26.15 8.15 -8.06
C VAL A 27 -25.26 9.22 -7.47
N GLY A 28 -25.82 10.10 -6.63
CA GLY A 28 -25.05 11.17 -6.02
C GLY A 28 -23.88 10.58 -5.24
N HIS A 29 -22.67 11.09 -5.48
CA HIS A 29 -21.48 10.77 -4.70
C HIS A 29 -21.72 11.16 -3.25
N ASN A 30 -22.14 10.21 -2.41
CA ASN A 30 -22.27 10.44 -0.98
C ASN A 30 -20.86 10.49 -0.39
N LYS A 31 -20.33 11.70 -0.28
CA LYS A 31 -19.04 11.97 0.36
C LYS A 31 -19.21 12.10 1.87
N ILE A 32 -18.45 11.34 2.61
CA ILE A 32 -18.35 11.41 4.07
C ILE A 32 -16.98 11.99 4.40
N ASN A 33 -16.96 13.00 5.25
CA ASN A 33 -15.71 13.55 5.77
C ASN A 33 -15.61 13.26 7.28
N ILE A 34 -14.46 12.77 7.71
CA ILE A 34 -14.15 12.49 9.11
C ILE A 34 -12.95 13.35 9.48
N GLU A 35 -13.15 14.23 10.45
CA GLU A 35 -12.13 15.16 10.92
C GLU A 35 -11.89 14.95 12.41
N THR A 36 -10.64 14.69 12.79
CA THR A 36 -10.20 14.59 14.17
C THR A 36 -8.87 15.34 14.34
N PRO A 37 -8.36 15.52 15.58
CA PRO A 37 -7.03 16.08 15.79
C PRO A 37 -5.89 15.27 15.12
N TYR A 38 -6.12 14.00 14.80
CA TYR A 38 -5.10 13.10 14.27
C TYR A 38 -5.25 12.79 12.79
N VAL A 39 -6.49 12.80 12.28
CA VAL A 39 -6.79 12.36 10.90
C VAL A 39 -7.84 13.23 10.22
N SER A 40 -7.68 13.39 8.91
CA SER A 40 -8.64 13.96 7.96
C SER A 40 -8.90 12.93 6.88
N ILE A 41 -10.12 12.38 6.84
CA ILE A 41 -10.50 11.29 5.94
C ILE A 41 -11.68 11.73 5.07
N GLU A 42 -11.58 11.56 3.76
CA GLU A 42 -12.71 11.62 2.82
C GLU A 42 -13.01 10.23 2.31
N ILE A 43 -14.27 9.85 2.36
CA ILE A 43 -14.77 8.56 1.93
C ILE A 43 -15.88 8.80 0.93
N ASP A 44 -15.85 8.08 -0.18
CA ASP A 44 -16.96 8.00 -1.11
C ASP A 44 -17.16 6.57 -1.63
N THR A 45 -18.19 6.39 -2.44
CA THR A 45 -18.47 5.11 -3.10
C THR A 45 -18.80 5.39 -4.57
N ILE A 46 -18.12 4.67 -5.45
CA ILE A 46 -18.21 4.79 -6.90
C ILE A 46 -18.67 3.45 -7.44
N VAL A 47 -19.72 3.49 -8.27
CA VAL A 47 -20.27 2.31 -8.92
C VAL A 47 -19.63 2.20 -10.30
N LEU A 48 -18.81 1.17 -10.49
CA LEU A 48 -18.17 0.87 -11.76
C LEU A 48 -19.19 0.21 -12.69
N GLN A 49 -19.45 0.82 -13.85
CA GLN A 49 -20.38 0.33 -14.87
C GLN A 49 -19.79 -0.87 -15.62
N THR A 50 -19.67 -1.99 -14.91
CA THR A 50 -19.11 -3.24 -15.43
C THR A 50 -19.68 -4.45 -14.71
N GLU A 51 -19.92 -5.51 -15.49
CA GLU A 51 -20.20 -6.87 -14.99
C GLU A 51 -18.91 -7.70 -14.87
N LYS A 52 -17.74 -7.10 -15.13
CA LYS A 52 -16.45 -7.80 -15.06
C LYS A 52 -15.95 -7.87 -13.63
N GLU A 53 -15.38 -9.01 -13.27
CA GLU A 53 -14.72 -9.18 -11.99
C GLU A 53 -13.48 -8.28 -11.93
N CYS A 54 -13.44 -7.39 -10.95
CA CYS A 54 -12.30 -6.51 -10.66
C CYS A 54 -11.73 -6.87 -9.29
N PHE A 55 -10.40 -6.86 -9.17
CA PHE A 55 -9.72 -7.33 -7.96
C PHE A 55 -9.04 -6.20 -7.19
N ALA A 56 -8.43 -5.25 -7.90
CA ALA A 56 -7.88 -4.04 -7.31
C ALA A 56 -7.78 -2.93 -8.37
N ALA A 57 -7.62 -1.69 -7.90
CA ALA A 57 -7.55 -0.53 -8.78
C ALA A 57 -6.49 0.48 -8.36
N ILE A 58 -6.35 1.54 -9.14
CA ILE A 58 -5.63 2.73 -8.75
C ILE A 58 -6.28 3.93 -9.44
N GLN A 59 -6.48 5.01 -8.70
CA GLN A 59 -6.90 6.27 -9.30
C GLN A 59 -5.70 6.94 -9.96
N PHE A 60 -5.80 7.36 -11.22
CA PHE A 60 -4.74 8.08 -11.92
C PHE A 60 -5.36 9.05 -12.92
N ASP A 61 -4.96 10.33 -12.88
CA ASP A 61 -5.43 11.38 -13.81
C ASP A 61 -6.96 11.46 -13.93
N GLY A 62 -7.65 11.49 -12.78
CA GLY A 62 -9.13 11.57 -12.72
C GLY A 62 -9.88 10.31 -13.16
N LYS A 63 -9.17 9.18 -13.32
CA LYS A 63 -9.75 7.90 -13.76
C LYS A 63 -9.41 6.79 -12.79
N PHE A 64 -10.18 5.71 -12.82
CA PHE A 64 -9.86 4.47 -12.13
C PHE A 64 -9.36 3.44 -13.12
N TYR A 65 -8.20 2.85 -12.83
CA TYR A 65 -7.64 1.74 -13.59
C TYR A 65 -7.72 0.49 -12.71
N ALA A 66 -8.55 -0.47 -13.09
CA ALA A 66 -8.77 -1.71 -12.34
C ALA A 66 -8.22 -2.91 -13.10
N TYR A 67 -7.56 -3.85 -12.42
CA TYR A 67 -7.25 -5.14 -13.02
C TYR A 67 -8.35 -6.14 -12.68
N GLY A 68 -8.65 -6.98 -13.65
CA GLY A 68 -9.74 -7.92 -13.51
C GLY A 68 -9.77 -8.97 -14.63
N LEU A 69 -10.81 -9.79 -14.64
CA LEU A 69 -10.94 -10.94 -15.54
C LEU A 69 -12.02 -10.70 -16.60
N ASP A 70 -11.64 -10.85 -17.88
CA ASP A 70 -12.55 -10.92 -19.03
C ASP A 70 -11.88 -11.68 -20.19
N LYS A 71 -12.18 -12.98 -20.32
CA LYS A 71 -11.52 -13.89 -21.30
C LYS A 71 -9.98 -13.82 -21.23
N GLY A 72 -9.46 -13.55 -20.03
CA GLY A 72 -8.06 -13.22 -19.75
C GLY A 72 -7.95 -12.07 -18.75
N TYR A 73 -6.74 -11.80 -18.26
CA TYR A 73 -6.52 -10.66 -17.37
C TYR A 73 -6.46 -9.37 -18.17
N ASN A 74 -7.27 -8.39 -17.76
CA ASN A 74 -7.40 -7.10 -18.43
C ASN A 74 -7.13 -5.97 -17.44
N LEU A 75 -6.70 -4.84 -17.99
CA LEU A 75 -6.78 -3.54 -17.35
C LEU A 75 -8.03 -2.82 -17.88
N PHE A 76 -8.97 -2.51 -16.99
CA PHE A 76 -10.16 -1.73 -17.26
C PHE A 76 -9.94 -0.28 -16.84
N ALA A 77 -10.40 0.67 -17.63
CA ALA A 77 -10.44 2.08 -17.24
C ALA A 77 -11.88 2.56 -17.07
N PHE A 78 -12.10 3.35 -16.04
CA PHE A 78 -13.34 4.03 -15.71
C PHE A 78 -13.06 5.51 -15.49
N ASP A 79 -14.02 6.38 -15.78
CA ASP A 79 -13.91 7.78 -15.39
C ASP A 79 -14.20 8.00 -13.89
N GLU A 80 -14.20 9.25 -13.44
CA GLU A 80 -14.46 9.62 -12.05
C GLU A 80 -15.88 9.29 -11.57
N ASP A 81 -16.84 9.16 -12.48
CA ASP A 81 -18.22 8.80 -12.19
C ASP A 81 -18.42 7.27 -12.22
N GLY A 82 -17.40 6.50 -12.64
CA GLY A 82 -17.42 5.05 -12.73
C GLY A 82 -17.91 4.53 -14.10
N ASP A 83 -18.07 5.40 -15.09
CA ASP A 83 -18.47 4.99 -16.43
C ASP A 83 -17.29 4.28 -17.14
N PHE A 84 -17.59 3.16 -17.80
CA PHE A 84 -16.57 2.36 -18.48
C PHE A 84 -16.00 3.09 -19.70
N ILE A 85 -14.68 3.28 -19.72
CA ILE A 85 -13.95 3.93 -20.82
C ILE A 85 -13.44 2.88 -21.83
N GLY A 86 -12.90 1.77 -21.33
CA GLY A 86 -12.29 0.76 -22.20
C GLY A 86 -11.44 -0.25 -21.44
N SER A 87 -10.88 -1.21 -22.18
CA SER A 87 -10.01 -2.25 -21.62
C SER A 87 -8.79 -2.53 -22.51
N SER A 88 -7.75 -3.10 -21.91
CA SER A 88 -6.57 -3.63 -22.59
C SER A 88 -6.19 -4.98 -22.00
N LEU A 89 -5.85 -5.94 -22.85
CA LEU A 89 -5.34 -7.23 -22.41
C LEU A 89 -3.95 -7.04 -21.78
N LEU A 90 -3.75 -7.59 -20.58
CA LEU A 90 -2.43 -7.62 -19.97
C LEU A 90 -1.54 -8.65 -20.69
N PRO A 91 -0.22 -8.44 -20.78
CA PRO A 91 0.68 -9.32 -21.53
C PRO A 91 0.74 -10.67 -20.83
N ASP A 92 0.77 -11.75 -21.60
CA ASP A 92 0.74 -13.12 -21.07
C ASP A 92 1.86 -13.45 -20.06
N LYS A 93 2.94 -12.68 -20.09
CA LYS A 93 4.15 -12.87 -19.27
C LYS A 93 4.06 -12.29 -17.85
N ILE A 94 3.05 -11.47 -17.55
CA ILE A 94 2.83 -11.01 -16.18
C ILE A 94 2.39 -12.23 -15.38
N ASP A 95 3.09 -12.53 -14.27
CA ASP A 95 2.76 -13.70 -13.46
C ASP A 95 1.31 -13.57 -12.97
N ARG A 96 0.49 -14.51 -13.44
CA ARG A 96 -0.96 -14.50 -13.30
C ARG A 96 -1.43 -15.06 -11.97
N HIS A 97 -0.49 -15.51 -11.14
CA HIS A 97 -0.83 -16.29 -9.98
C HIS A 97 -1.11 -15.43 -8.75
N TRP A 98 -0.40 -14.31 -8.49
CA TRP A 98 -0.65 -13.54 -7.26
C TRP A 98 -0.29 -12.04 -7.41
N MET A 99 -1.25 -11.16 -7.10
CA MET A 99 -1.14 -9.69 -6.90
C MET A 99 -0.38 -8.88 -7.95
N LEU A 100 -1.10 -8.38 -8.96
CA LEU A 100 -0.66 -7.21 -9.70
C LEU A 100 -0.61 -5.99 -8.78
N ASN A 101 0.54 -5.34 -8.74
CA ASN A 101 0.69 -4.10 -8.00
C ASN A 101 0.72 -2.92 -8.98
N TYR A 102 0.40 -1.73 -8.48
CA TYR A 102 0.45 -0.49 -9.25
C TYR A 102 1.47 0.45 -8.63
N ALA A 103 2.04 1.31 -9.46
CA ALA A 103 2.83 2.44 -8.99
C ALA A 103 2.54 3.68 -9.82
N LYS A 104 2.69 4.85 -9.19
CA LYS A 104 2.74 6.14 -9.89
C LYS A 104 4.14 6.69 -9.80
N LYS A 105 4.69 7.18 -10.90
CA LYS A 105 5.98 7.86 -10.91
C LYS A 105 6.00 8.91 -11.99
N ASP A 106 6.34 10.16 -11.65
CA ASP A 106 6.54 11.24 -12.62
C ASP A 106 5.35 11.40 -13.60
N ASN A 107 4.12 11.31 -13.07
CA ASN A 107 2.89 11.32 -13.86
C ASN A 107 2.79 10.16 -14.89
N GLN A 108 3.34 9.00 -14.54
CA GLN A 108 3.17 7.75 -15.26
C GLN A 108 2.50 6.72 -14.37
N LEU A 109 1.58 5.97 -14.97
CA LEU A 109 0.97 4.81 -14.34
C LEU A 109 1.74 3.55 -14.74
N LEU A 110 2.16 2.78 -13.74
CA LEU A 110 2.94 1.56 -13.90
C LEU A 110 2.18 0.36 -13.33
N VAL A 111 2.28 -0.77 -14.01
CA VAL A 111 2.00 -2.10 -13.45
C VAL A 111 3.32 -2.69 -12.98
N VAL A 112 3.33 -3.19 -11.76
CA VAL A 112 4.48 -3.83 -11.11
C VAL A 112 4.15 -5.30 -10.92
N ASP A 113 4.96 -6.15 -11.55
CA ASP A 113 4.91 -7.60 -11.49
C ASP A 113 6.05 -8.10 -10.60
N TYR A 114 5.69 -8.72 -9.48
CA TYR A 114 6.62 -9.34 -8.55
C TYR A 114 6.76 -10.82 -8.90
N SER A 115 7.68 -11.15 -9.80
CA SER A 115 8.10 -12.55 -9.90
C SER A 115 9.06 -12.86 -8.73
N HIS A 116 9.08 -14.11 -8.26
CA HIS A 116 9.93 -14.55 -7.15
C HIS A 116 11.44 -14.24 -7.30
N MET A 117 11.90 -13.80 -8.47
CA MET A 117 13.31 -13.45 -8.72
C MET A 117 13.54 -12.09 -9.41
N ASP A 118 12.49 -11.37 -9.82
CA ASP A 118 12.63 -10.10 -10.56
C ASP A 118 11.35 -9.26 -10.42
N ILE A 119 11.51 -7.94 -10.31
CA ILE A 119 10.40 -6.97 -10.30
C ILE A 119 10.29 -6.39 -11.70
N SER A 120 9.33 -6.82 -12.50
CA SER A 120 9.07 -6.24 -13.82
C SER A 120 8.10 -5.08 -13.76
N MET A 121 8.45 -3.95 -14.38
CA MET A 121 7.53 -2.82 -14.49
C MET A 121 7.11 -2.55 -15.94
N TYR A 122 5.84 -2.21 -16.10
CA TYR A 122 5.22 -1.91 -17.38
C TYR A 122 4.51 -0.56 -17.30
N GLN A 123 4.92 0.38 -18.16
CA GLN A 123 4.19 1.63 -18.32
C GLN A 123 2.88 1.38 -19.04
N ILE A 124 1.80 1.89 -18.47
CA ILE A 124 0.46 1.88 -19.06
C ILE A 124 0.32 3.09 -19.98
N ASP A 125 0.02 2.85 -21.25
CA ASP A 125 -0.54 3.90 -22.10
C ASP A 125 -1.96 4.20 -21.62
N THR A 126 -2.22 5.44 -21.21
CA THR A 126 -3.54 5.87 -20.69
C THR A 126 -4.65 5.79 -21.74
N LYS A 127 -4.29 5.64 -23.03
CA LYS A 127 -5.22 5.29 -24.12
C LYS A 127 -5.51 3.78 -24.22
N LEU A 128 -4.95 2.98 -23.32
CA LEU A 128 -5.10 1.52 -23.23
C LEU A 128 -4.66 0.75 -24.47
N SER A 129 -3.82 1.35 -25.32
CA SER A 129 -3.46 0.73 -26.60
C SER A 129 -2.28 -0.24 -26.50
N LYS A 130 -1.34 0.00 -25.57
CA LYS A 130 -0.10 -0.77 -25.42
C LYS A 130 0.44 -0.71 -23.99
N LEU A 131 1.15 -1.77 -23.59
CA LEU A 131 1.96 -1.82 -22.38
C LEU A 131 3.43 -1.82 -22.78
N LYS A 132 4.21 -0.89 -22.23
CA LYS A 132 5.64 -0.77 -22.52
C LYS A 132 6.44 -1.24 -21.33
N LYS A 133 7.16 -2.37 -21.47
CA LYS A 133 8.11 -2.80 -20.44
C LYS A 133 9.19 -1.72 -20.26
N ILE A 134 9.39 -1.30 -19.02
CA ILE A 134 10.51 -0.43 -18.64
C ILE A 134 11.63 -1.31 -18.06
N LYS A 135 12.90 -0.93 -18.28
CA LYS A 135 14.03 -1.74 -17.79
C LYS A 135 14.07 -1.72 -16.26
N ASN A 136 14.18 -2.91 -15.68
CA ASN A 136 14.12 -3.23 -14.23
C ASN A 136 15.30 -2.78 -13.38
N SER A 137 16.15 -1.87 -13.84
CA SER A 137 17.21 -1.41 -12.95
C SER A 137 16.62 -0.43 -11.95
N GLU A 138 16.24 -0.97 -10.80
CA GLU A 138 16.39 -0.29 -9.50
C GLU A 138 15.24 0.66 -9.11
N ALA A 139 14.01 0.17 -9.16
CA ALA A 139 12.91 0.92 -8.57
C ALA A 139 13.20 1.16 -7.07
N PRO A 140 13.40 2.43 -6.65
CA PRO A 140 13.62 2.73 -5.26
C PRO A 140 12.32 2.55 -4.49
N ILE A 141 12.43 2.22 -3.20
CA ILE A 141 11.26 2.25 -2.30
C ILE A 141 11.05 3.62 -1.68
N TYR A 142 12.05 4.51 -1.83
CA TYR A 142 12.00 5.92 -1.44
C TYR A 142 13.17 6.67 -2.07
N GLU A 143 12.99 7.95 -2.37
CA GLU A 143 14.04 8.81 -2.89
C GLU A 143 13.87 10.24 -2.36
N ASP A 144 14.97 10.87 -1.93
CA ASP A 144 15.01 12.30 -1.61
C ASP A 144 16.26 12.97 -2.20
N GLU A 145 16.52 14.22 -1.83
CA GLU A 145 17.65 15.00 -2.35
C GLU A 145 19.02 14.35 -2.10
N GLN A 146 19.17 13.55 -1.05
CA GLN A 146 20.44 12.99 -0.62
C GLN A 146 20.59 11.51 -0.97
N PHE A 147 19.52 10.73 -0.84
CA PHE A 147 19.58 9.27 -0.96
C PHE A 147 18.57 8.69 -1.95
N ILE A 148 18.98 7.62 -2.60
CA ILE A 148 18.10 6.64 -3.25
C ILE A 148 18.03 5.43 -2.31
N VAL A 149 16.82 5.04 -1.92
CA VAL A 149 16.62 3.93 -0.98
C VAL A 149 16.14 2.70 -1.73
N LEU A 150 16.84 1.58 -1.53
CA LEU A 150 16.58 0.30 -2.17
C LEU A 150 16.36 -0.75 -1.09
N LYS A 151 15.76 -1.88 -1.46
CA LYS A 151 15.63 -3.04 -0.59
C LYS A 151 15.97 -4.34 -1.30
N THR A 152 16.33 -5.34 -0.51
CA THR A 152 16.28 -6.75 -0.89
C THR A 152 15.37 -7.47 0.09
N THR A 153 14.66 -8.51 -0.38
CA THR A 153 13.86 -9.41 0.45
C THR A 153 14.14 -10.85 0.00
N HIS A 154 14.29 -11.75 0.97
CA HIS A 154 14.50 -13.18 0.73
C HIS A 154 13.48 -14.01 1.52
N GLY A 155 12.24 -13.50 1.65
CA GLY A 155 11.18 -14.15 2.43
C GLY A 155 11.56 -14.28 3.91
N GLU A 156 11.31 -15.45 4.51
CA GLU A 156 11.66 -15.76 5.91
C GLU A 156 13.13 -15.57 6.27
N TRP A 157 14.01 -15.56 5.26
CA TRP A 157 15.43 -15.36 5.45
C TRP A 157 15.77 -13.88 5.61
N GLY A 158 14.81 -12.97 5.46
CA GLY A 158 14.98 -11.55 5.73
C GLY A 158 15.60 -10.76 4.58
N GLY A 159 16.01 -9.54 4.90
CA GLY A 159 16.26 -8.52 3.90
C GLY A 159 17.10 -7.37 4.45
N MET A 160 17.46 -6.48 3.54
CA MET A 160 18.29 -5.33 3.82
C MET A 160 17.67 -4.09 3.20
N VAL A 161 17.83 -2.96 3.89
CA VAL A 161 17.58 -1.63 3.33
C VAL A 161 18.92 -0.98 3.00
N TYR A 162 18.99 -0.33 1.84
CA TYR A 162 20.20 0.32 1.33
C TYR A 162 19.94 1.78 1.03
N PHE A 163 20.80 2.65 1.54
CA PHE A 163 20.81 4.08 1.28
C PHE A 163 22.00 4.40 0.37
N LEU A 164 21.73 4.65 -0.91
CA LEU A 164 22.74 5.10 -1.87
C LEU A 164 22.82 6.63 -1.83
N ASP A 165 23.94 7.15 -1.35
CA ASP A 165 24.23 8.58 -1.35
C ASP A 165 24.42 9.06 -2.80
N LYS A 166 23.57 10.00 -3.24
CA LYS A 166 23.57 10.53 -4.60
C LYS A 166 24.86 11.28 -4.94
N LYS A 167 25.51 11.92 -3.97
CA LYS A 167 26.73 12.71 -4.13
C LYS A 167 27.98 11.84 -4.05
N THR A 168 28.11 11.02 -3.01
CA THR A 168 29.33 10.24 -2.78
C THR A 168 29.33 8.88 -3.47
N LYS A 169 28.15 8.43 -3.93
CA LYS A 169 27.90 7.10 -4.50
C LYS A 169 28.18 5.95 -3.53
N LYS A 170 28.40 6.24 -2.25
CA LYS A 170 28.53 5.22 -1.20
C LYS A 170 27.15 4.63 -0.90
N ILE A 171 27.14 3.32 -0.60
CA ILE A 171 25.94 2.60 -0.20
C ILE A 171 26.08 2.27 1.28
N TYR A 172 25.08 2.65 2.06
CA TYR A 172 24.95 2.32 3.47
C TYR A 172 23.85 1.30 3.64
N ARG A 173 24.04 0.28 4.48
CA ARG A 173 23.08 -0.82 4.63
C ARG A 173 22.70 -1.06 6.07
N GLY A 174 21.47 -1.52 6.26
CA GLY A 174 20.92 -1.91 7.54
C GLY A 174 19.98 -3.09 7.38
N TYR A 175 19.84 -3.89 8.43
CA TYR A 175 18.89 -4.99 8.43
C TYR A 175 17.45 -4.46 8.32
N SER A 176 16.66 -5.11 7.48
CA SER A 176 15.27 -4.74 7.22
C SER A 176 14.55 -5.99 6.73
N ASN A 177 14.12 -6.84 7.68
CA ASN A 177 13.54 -8.17 7.44
C ASN A 177 12.76 -8.23 6.12
N GLU A 178 11.74 -7.38 5.98
CA GLU A 178 11.10 -7.09 4.70
C GLU A 178 10.59 -5.65 4.72
N ALA A 179 11.38 -4.71 4.19
CA ALA A 179 10.98 -3.30 4.13
C ALA A 179 9.73 -3.15 3.24
N ILE A 180 8.62 -2.66 3.79
CA ILE A 180 7.45 -2.29 2.99
C ILE A 180 7.65 -0.90 2.39
N ASN A 181 7.88 0.09 3.26
CA ASN A 181 8.03 1.47 2.86
C ASN A 181 8.98 2.26 3.78
N VAL A 182 9.46 3.39 3.25
CA VAL A 182 10.31 4.33 3.97
C VAL A 182 9.69 5.71 3.91
N ASN A 183 9.72 6.42 5.04
CA ASN A 183 9.34 7.83 5.12
C ASN A 183 10.49 8.66 5.68
N LYS A 184 10.52 9.95 5.35
CA LYS A 184 11.35 10.93 6.05
C LYS A 184 10.47 11.89 6.84
N PHE A 185 10.74 12.01 8.13
CA PHE A 185 9.96 12.87 9.03
C PHE A 185 10.87 13.49 10.09
N ASN A 186 10.73 14.79 10.31
CA ASN A 186 11.59 15.56 11.23
C ASN A 186 13.10 15.32 11.04
N GLY A 187 13.53 15.09 9.79
CA GLY A 187 14.93 14.86 9.44
C GLY A 187 15.39 13.39 9.50
N ASN A 188 14.62 12.52 10.15
CA ASN A 188 14.95 11.10 10.30
C ASN A 188 14.24 10.24 9.26
N TYR A 189 14.81 9.08 8.95
CA TYR A 189 14.16 8.06 8.11
C TYR A 189 13.48 7.01 8.98
N TYR A 190 12.30 6.58 8.57
CA TYR A 190 11.52 5.54 9.24
C TYR A 190 11.29 4.40 8.27
N VAL A 191 11.82 3.22 8.59
CA VAL A 191 11.71 2.01 7.78
C VAL A 191 10.67 1.11 8.42
N THR A 192 9.56 0.89 7.72
CA THR A 192 8.49 -0.02 8.15
C THR A 192 8.69 -1.38 7.53
N ASN A 193 8.68 -2.42 8.36
CA ASN A 193 8.83 -3.80 7.94
C ASN A 193 7.61 -4.61 8.32
N TYR A 194 7.26 -5.57 7.46
CA TYR A 194 6.36 -6.65 7.81
C TYR A 194 6.73 -7.91 7.04
N LEU A 195 6.81 -9.02 7.76
CA LEU A 195 7.02 -10.36 7.23
C LEU A 195 5.76 -11.18 7.54
N GLY A 196 5.04 -11.62 6.50
CA GLY A 196 3.77 -12.35 6.62
C GLY A 196 3.89 -13.83 6.98
N HIS A 197 5.04 -14.29 7.46
CA HIS A 197 5.26 -15.70 7.81
C HIS A 197 4.87 -16.01 9.26
N LEU A 198 4.41 -17.25 9.49
CA LEU A 198 3.83 -17.73 10.75
C LEU A 198 2.71 -16.80 11.25
N MET A 199 2.95 -16.10 12.35
CA MET A 199 1.97 -15.25 13.02
C MET A 199 2.06 -13.78 12.58
N GLY A 200 2.95 -13.48 11.62
CA GLY A 200 3.24 -12.13 11.17
C GLY A 200 4.20 -11.42 12.12
N HIS A 201 5.18 -10.73 11.55
CA HIS A 201 6.17 -9.96 12.30
C HIS A 201 6.29 -8.57 11.70
N SER A 202 6.09 -7.53 12.52
CA SER A 202 6.24 -6.14 12.10
C SER A 202 7.27 -5.41 12.93
N SER A 203 8.01 -4.51 12.29
CA SER A 203 8.91 -3.61 13.01
C SER A 203 9.03 -2.25 12.33
N VAL A 204 9.30 -1.22 13.14
CA VAL A 204 9.58 0.13 12.66
C VAL A 204 10.94 0.56 13.21
N TYR A 205 11.87 0.90 12.33
CA TYR A 205 13.18 1.42 12.70
C TYR A 205 13.31 2.89 12.34
N GLU A 206 13.88 3.68 13.24
CA GLU A 206 14.33 5.04 12.96
C GLU A 206 15.83 5.03 12.60
N ILE A 207 16.19 5.81 11.58
CA ILE A 207 17.55 6.06 11.15
C ILE A 207 17.76 7.57 11.11
N ASN A 208 18.54 8.08 12.06
CA ASN A 208 18.81 9.53 12.17
C ASN A 208 19.83 10.01 11.12
N ASP A 209 20.79 9.15 10.76
CA ASP A 209 21.84 9.47 9.80
C ASP A 209 22.30 8.18 9.08
N PRO A 210 21.88 7.96 7.83
CA PRO A 210 22.29 6.78 7.08
C PRO A 210 23.80 6.63 6.91
N ILE A 211 24.57 7.73 6.98
CA ILE A 211 26.04 7.69 6.82
C ILE A 211 26.73 6.95 7.97
N LYS A 212 26.06 6.87 9.13
CA LYS A 212 26.57 6.15 10.32
C LYS A 212 26.29 4.65 10.29
N MET A 213 25.52 4.18 9.32
CA MET A 213 25.28 2.75 9.13
C MET A 213 26.49 2.08 8.46
N GLU A 214 26.46 0.74 8.38
CA GLU A 214 27.52 -0.03 7.75
C GLU A 214 27.65 0.32 6.26
N ILE A 215 28.88 0.55 5.79
CA ILE A 215 29.16 0.75 4.37
C ILE A 215 29.10 -0.60 3.65
N PHE A 216 28.23 -0.70 2.65
CA PHE A 216 28.22 -1.79 1.69
C PHE A 216 29.32 -1.58 0.64
N LYS A 217 30.21 -2.58 0.49
CA LYS A 217 31.37 -2.51 -0.42
C LYS A 217 31.07 -2.94 -1.86
N GLY A 218 29.87 -3.44 -2.13
CA GLY A 218 29.45 -3.79 -3.49
C GLY A 218 28.88 -2.60 -4.25
N THR A 219 28.50 -2.86 -5.49
CA THR A 219 27.81 -1.94 -6.39
C THR A 219 26.29 -2.12 -6.30
N LYS A 220 25.55 -1.21 -6.93
CA LYS A 220 24.09 -1.31 -7.05
C LYS A 220 23.65 -2.58 -7.79
N ASN A 221 24.41 -3.00 -8.80
CA ASN A 221 24.16 -4.25 -9.53
C ASN A 221 24.38 -5.48 -8.66
N ASP A 222 25.29 -5.40 -7.69
CA ASP A 222 25.55 -6.52 -6.81
C ASP A 222 24.33 -6.80 -5.93
N LEU A 223 23.52 -5.79 -5.57
CA LEU A 223 22.32 -5.94 -4.72
C LEU A 223 21.34 -7.00 -5.25
N ILE A 224 21.17 -7.09 -6.57
CA ILE A 224 20.22 -8.02 -7.23
C ILE A 224 20.65 -9.47 -7.05
N ASN A 225 21.96 -9.72 -7.13
CA ASN A 225 22.55 -11.04 -6.94
C ASN A 225 22.99 -11.26 -5.50
N ASN A 226 22.87 -10.24 -4.65
CA ASN A 226 23.18 -10.29 -3.25
C ASN A 226 22.05 -10.99 -2.51
N ARG A 227 21.92 -12.29 -2.80
CA ARG A 227 21.60 -13.29 -1.80
C ARG A 227 22.75 -13.35 -0.80
N ALA A 228 23.26 -12.22 -0.29
CA ALA A 228 24.02 -12.23 0.94
C ALA A 228 23.09 -12.91 1.90
N GLU A 229 23.36 -14.20 2.08
CA GLU A 229 22.67 -15.05 3.00
C GLU A 229 22.63 -14.22 4.26
N SER A 230 21.42 -14.09 4.80
CA SER A 230 21.16 -13.62 6.13
C SER A 230 21.80 -14.57 7.15
N SER A 231 23.12 -14.70 7.05
CA SER A 231 23.96 -15.26 8.07
C SER A 231 23.57 -14.53 9.34
N GLU A 232 23.45 -15.29 10.42
CA GLU A 232 23.10 -14.77 11.73
C GLU A 232 23.88 -13.48 12.06
N LYS A 233 25.16 -13.44 11.65
CA LYS A 233 26.07 -12.30 11.81
C LYS A 233 25.60 -11.01 11.13
N GLU A 234 24.87 -11.07 10.01
CA GLU A 234 24.33 -9.88 9.34
C GLU A 234 22.98 -9.44 9.93
N ARG A 235 22.17 -10.36 10.49
CA ARG A 235 20.89 -10.03 11.16
C ARG A 235 21.07 -9.14 12.38
N TYR A 236 22.25 -9.17 13.01
CA TYR A 236 22.56 -8.36 14.19
C TYR A 236 23.24 -7.01 13.86
N LYS A 237 23.40 -6.65 12.59
CA LYS A 237 23.97 -5.36 12.21
C LYS A 237 22.92 -4.26 12.22
N MET A 238 22.68 -3.75 13.42
CA MET A 238 21.73 -2.67 13.71
C MET A 238 22.42 -1.31 13.85
N ASP A 239 23.67 -1.17 13.40
CA ASP A 239 24.42 0.09 13.53
C ASP A 239 23.69 1.23 12.80
N GLY A 240 23.32 2.27 13.56
CA GLY A 240 22.57 3.41 13.05
C GLY A 240 21.05 3.21 12.97
N LEU A 241 20.54 2.01 13.31
CA LEU A 241 19.11 1.70 13.38
C LEU A 241 18.65 1.70 14.83
N ARG A 242 17.61 2.49 15.13
CA ARG A 242 16.93 2.49 16.41
C ARG A 242 15.57 1.83 16.25
N CYS A 243 15.38 0.66 16.85
CA CYS A 243 14.08 0.01 16.87
C CYS A 243 13.10 0.84 17.70
N LEU A 244 11.95 1.18 17.11
CA LEU A 244 10.86 1.87 17.79
C LEU A 244 9.76 0.90 18.22
N VAL A 245 9.46 -0.06 17.36
CA VAL A 245 8.45 -1.09 17.56
C VAL A 245 8.98 -2.37 16.94
N ASP A 246 8.83 -3.47 17.66
CA ASP A 246 9.10 -4.83 17.23
C ASP A 246 8.00 -5.71 17.83
N THR A 247 7.15 -6.28 16.99
CA THR A 247 5.93 -6.95 17.43
C THR A 247 5.61 -8.17 16.59
N PHE A 248 5.05 -9.17 17.26
CA PHE A 248 4.38 -10.31 16.65
C PHE A 248 2.87 -10.04 16.61
N ASP A 249 2.12 -10.79 15.79
CA ASP A 249 0.65 -10.76 15.73
C ASP A 249 0.02 -9.41 15.33
N MET A 250 0.83 -8.46 14.87
CA MET A 250 0.36 -7.19 14.31
C MET A 250 0.94 -7.03 12.92
N ASN A 251 0.07 -6.85 11.93
CA ASN A 251 0.46 -6.58 10.55
C ASN A 251 0.42 -5.07 10.31
N ILE A 252 1.59 -4.41 10.40
CA ILE A 252 1.74 -3.01 10.03
C ILE A 252 1.80 -2.93 8.51
N ILE A 253 0.67 -2.55 7.90
CA ILE A 253 0.48 -2.44 6.45
C ILE A 253 1.37 -1.34 5.87
N CYS A 254 1.45 -0.19 6.55
CA CYS A 254 2.36 0.90 6.18
C CYS A 254 2.52 1.92 7.30
N SER A 255 3.55 2.77 7.17
CA SER A 255 3.62 4.06 7.88
C SER A 255 3.51 5.22 6.91
N PHE A 256 3.04 6.38 7.36
CA PHE A 256 2.93 7.59 6.54
C PHE A 256 2.91 8.86 7.40
N VAL A 257 3.24 9.99 6.79
CA VAL A 257 3.10 11.31 7.42
C VAL A 257 1.72 11.87 7.12
N HIS A 258 1.01 12.32 8.15
CA HIS A 258 -0.31 12.94 8.00
C HIS A 258 -0.54 13.95 9.12
N LYS A 259 -1.01 15.15 8.78
CA LYS A 259 -1.24 16.27 9.71
C LYS A 259 -0.02 16.54 10.62
N GLY A 260 1.18 16.44 10.05
CA GLY A 260 2.44 16.64 10.77
C GLY A 260 2.76 15.55 11.81
N ARG A 261 2.18 14.35 11.66
CA ARG A 261 2.41 13.19 12.54
C ARG A 261 2.84 11.98 11.74
N MET A 262 3.66 11.12 12.33
CA MET A 262 4.02 9.82 11.75
C MET A 262 3.04 8.76 12.24
N LEU A 263 2.11 8.36 11.38
CA LEU A 263 1.10 7.36 11.70
C LEU A 263 1.45 6.00 11.10
N GLN A 264 0.94 4.94 11.73
CA GLN A 264 1.00 3.56 11.25
C GLN A 264 -0.42 3.10 10.96
N MET A 265 -0.63 2.49 9.80
CA MET A 265 -1.81 1.69 9.52
C MET A 265 -1.47 0.23 9.75
N TRP A 266 -2.25 -0.44 10.59
CA TRP A 266 -2.09 -1.87 10.85
C TRP A 266 -3.45 -2.55 10.96
N ASN A 267 -3.47 -3.86 10.75
CA ASN A 267 -4.68 -4.66 10.92
C ASN A 267 -4.50 -5.86 11.85
N GLU A 268 -5.60 -6.23 12.49
CA GLU A 268 -5.75 -7.45 13.29
C GLU A 268 -5.87 -8.67 12.35
N TYR A 269 -4.76 -9.11 11.76
CA TYR A 269 -4.69 -10.32 10.94
C TYR A 269 -4.10 -11.50 11.74
N PRO A 270 -4.63 -12.73 11.61
CA PRO A 270 -5.79 -13.15 10.80
C PRO A 270 -7.14 -13.04 11.54
N SER A 271 -7.21 -12.39 12.71
CA SER A 271 -8.36 -12.49 13.62
C SER A 271 -9.62 -11.76 13.16
N SER A 272 -9.54 -10.46 12.84
CA SER A 272 -10.72 -9.64 12.52
C SER A 272 -10.56 -8.79 11.25
N ASN A 273 -9.34 -8.60 10.75
CA ASN A 273 -9.02 -7.65 9.69
C ASN A 273 -9.49 -6.20 9.98
N LYS A 274 -9.75 -5.85 11.25
CA LYS A 274 -9.99 -4.45 11.64
C LYS A 274 -8.74 -3.65 11.41
N VAL A 275 -8.91 -2.47 10.82
CA VAL A 275 -7.81 -1.56 10.51
C VAL A 275 -7.77 -0.43 11.51
N TYR A 276 -6.58 -0.12 11.97
CA TYR A 276 -6.30 0.91 12.95
C TYR A 276 -5.28 1.90 12.41
N LEU A 277 -5.43 3.16 12.78
CA LEU A 277 -4.39 4.15 12.71
C LEU A 277 -3.83 4.38 14.11
N THR A 278 -2.53 4.22 14.23
CA THR A 278 -1.76 4.42 15.47
C THR A 278 -0.64 5.42 15.25
N GLU A 279 -0.07 5.90 16.35
CA GLU A 279 1.14 6.71 16.38
C GLU A 279 2.12 6.06 17.35
N ILE A 280 3.41 6.04 17.01
CA ILE A 280 4.43 5.56 17.95
C ILE A 280 4.75 6.67 18.95
N VAL A 281 4.41 6.43 20.22
CA VAL A 281 4.76 7.29 21.36
C VAL A 281 5.49 6.43 22.39
N ASP A 282 6.67 6.88 22.83
CA ASP A 282 7.50 6.14 23.80
C ASP A 282 7.69 4.66 23.45
N ASN A 283 7.99 4.38 22.17
CA ASN A 283 8.18 3.03 21.61
C ASN A 283 6.94 2.11 21.72
N LYS A 284 5.73 2.68 21.79
CA LYS A 284 4.46 1.95 21.81
C LYS A 284 3.51 2.51 20.76
N LEU A 285 2.70 1.63 20.17
CA LEU A 285 1.64 2.03 19.26
C LEU A 285 0.43 2.54 20.05
N GLU A 286 0.22 3.85 20.03
CA GLU A 286 -0.96 4.48 20.61
C GLU A 286 -2.07 4.60 19.59
N HIS A 287 -3.27 4.15 19.97
CA HIS A 287 -4.46 4.21 19.14
C HIS A 287 -4.90 5.66 18.83
N ARG A 288 -5.16 5.96 17.56
CA ARG A 288 -5.65 7.27 17.08
C ARG A 288 -6.99 7.19 16.36
N TYR A 289 -7.23 6.13 15.60
CA TYR A 289 -8.49 5.95 14.86
C TYR A 289 -8.72 4.48 14.48
N THR A 290 -9.98 4.03 14.45
CA THR A 290 -10.39 2.68 13.98
C THR A 290 -11.26 2.83 12.75
N PHE A 291 -10.97 2.05 11.70
CA PHE A 291 -11.91 1.87 10.61
C PHE A 291 -12.99 0.87 11.03
N ASN A 292 -14.26 1.26 10.89
CA ASN A 292 -15.41 0.42 11.29
C ASN A 292 -15.74 -0.68 10.28
N ILE A 293 -14.86 -0.94 9.31
CA ILE A 293 -15.05 -1.93 8.25
C ILE A 293 -13.85 -2.86 8.31
N GLU A 294 -14.13 -4.16 8.36
CA GLU A 294 -13.11 -5.21 8.29
C GLU A 294 -12.65 -5.33 6.84
N THR A 295 -11.36 -5.10 6.61
CA THR A 295 -10.80 -5.02 5.26
C THR A 295 -9.43 -5.66 5.20
N GLN A 296 -9.18 -6.44 4.16
CA GLN A 296 -7.81 -6.80 3.80
C GLN A 296 -7.21 -5.64 3.03
N VAL A 297 -6.22 -4.98 3.61
CA VAL A 297 -5.53 -3.84 2.98
C VAL A 297 -4.17 -4.30 2.49
N ASN A 298 -3.86 -3.96 1.25
CA ASN A 298 -2.60 -4.25 0.58
C ASN A 298 -1.91 -2.94 0.22
N TYR A 299 -0.69 -2.75 0.69
CA TYR A 299 0.12 -1.59 0.33
C TYR A 299 0.61 -1.69 -1.11
N LEU A 300 0.39 -0.65 -1.92
CA LEU A 300 0.85 -0.63 -3.31
C LEU A 300 2.29 -0.17 -3.40
N TYR A 301 2.95 -0.53 -4.50
CA TYR A 301 4.31 -0.10 -4.70
C TYR A 301 4.35 1.41 -4.96
N ASN A 302 5.06 2.10 -4.08
CA ASN A 302 4.98 3.54 -4.03
C ASN A 302 6.29 4.19 -4.44
N LEU A 303 6.22 5.02 -5.48
CA LEU A 303 7.34 5.77 -6.04
C LEU A 303 7.15 7.29 -5.89
N GLU A 304 6.00 7.73 -5.36
CA GLU A 304 5.72 9.14 -5.08
C GLU A 304 6.21 9.49 -3.67
N LYS A 305 6.86 10.64 -3.56
CA LYS A 305 7.32 11.15 -2.27
C LYS A 305 6.13 11.69 -1.47
N ASP A 306 6.06 11.32 -0.19
CA ASP A 306 5.07 11.81 0.78
C ASP A 306 3.58 11.54 0.44
N ARG A 307 3.32 10.65 -0.53
CA ARG A 307 1.97 10.21 -0.89
C ARG A 307 1.95 8.70 -0.99
N HIS A 308 0.96 8.02 -0.45
CA HIS A 308 0.86 6.56 -0.44
C HIS A 308 -0.41 6.08 -1.12
N PHE A 309 -0.32 4.93 -1.78
CA PHE A 309 -1.43 4.27 -2.45
C PHE A 309 -1.59 2.87 -1.88
N LEU A 310 -2.81 2.50 -1.52
CA LEU A 310 -3.16 1.18 -1.04
C LEU A 310 -4.43 0.70 -1.77
N ASN A 311 -4.59 -0.62 -1.82
CA ASN A 311 -5.86 -1.24 -2.18
C ASN A 311 -6.44 -1.95 -0.98
N PHE A 312 -7.75 -2.12 -0.99
CA PHE A 312 -8.40 -2.98 -0.01
C PHE A 312 -9.52 -3.80 -0.65
N SER A 313 -9.80 -4.95 -0.06
CA SER A 313 -10.99 -5.75 -0.31
C SER A 313 -11.77 -5.92 0.99
N ILE A 314 -13.10 -5.90 0.89
CA ILE A 314 -13.97 -6.27 1.99
C ILE A 314 -14.25 -7.75 1.89
N LEU A 315 -13.89 -8.49 2.94
CA LEU A 315 -14.29 -9.89 3.07
C LEU A 315 -15.75 -9.91 3.52
N ARG A 316 -16.68 -10.24 2.63
CA ARG A 316 -18.04 -10.64 3.01
C ARG A 316 -18.16 -12.14 2.82
N GLU A 317 -18.83 -12.81 3.75
CA GLU A 317 -19.19 -14.22 3.62
C GLU A 317 -20.06 -14.41 2.36
N GLU A 318 -19.58 -15.25 1.44
CA GLU A 318 -20.22 -16.11 0.40
C GLU A 318 -21.55 -15.71 -0.28
N THR A 319 -22.10 -14.52 -0.13
CA THR A 319 -23.20 -14.04 -0.97
C THR A 319 -22.58 -13.25 -2.13
N GLU A 320 -22.43 -13.93 -3.27
CA GLU A 320 -21.68 -13.53 -4.46
C GLU A 320 -22.10 -12.21 -5.14
N GLU A 321 -23.12 -11.51 -4.64
CA GLU A 321 -23.78 -10.45 -5.42
C GLU A 321 -23.07 -9.08 -5.38
N ASP A 322 -22.08 -8.85 -4.51
CA ASP A 322 -21.37 -7.55 -4.47
C ASP A 322 -19.91 -7.68 -3.97
N LYS A 323 -18.94 -7.82 -4.88
CA LYS A 323 -17.52 -7.64 -4.53
C LYS A 323 -17.23 -6.15 -4.33
N LEU A 324 -17.05 -5.75 -3.07
CA LEU A 324 -16.65 -4.40 -2.69
C LEU A 324 -15.14 -4.37 -2.42
N PHE A 325 -14.43 -3.58 -3.22
CA PHE A 325 -13.01 -3.31 -3.07
C PHE A 325 -12.80 -1.81 -3.12
N GLY A 326 -11.55 -1.35 -3.07
CA GLY A 326 -11.32 0.08 -3.21
C GLY A 326 -9.86 0.47 -3.14
N THR A 327 -9.67 1.79 -3.19
CA THR A 327 -8.36 2.43 -3.15
C THR A 327 -8.28 3.37 -1.94
N ILE A 328 -7.09 3.48 -1.35
CA ILE A 328 -6.75 4.47 -0.35
C ILE A 328 -5.59 5.31 -0.89
N GLU A 329 -5.78 6.61 -1.02
CA GLU A 329 -4.71 7.58 -1.29
C GLU A 329 -4.46 8.37 -0.01
N ILE A 330 -3.21 8.40 0.43
CA ILE A 330 -2.80 9.09 1.65
C ILE A 330 -1.81 10.17 1.27
N ASP A 331 -2.02 11.39 1.73
CA ASP A 331 -0.99 12.43 1.77
C ASP A 331 -0.97 13.16 3.11
N ASN A 332 -0.10 14.16 3.21
CA ASN A 332 0.09 14.94 4.42
C ASN A 332 -1.19 15.64 4.92
N GLU A 333 -2.18 15.87 4.06
CA GLU A 333 -3.38 16.64 4.38
C GLU A 333 -4.63 15.76 4.49
N LYS A 334 -4.75 14.73 3.65
CA LYS A 334 -5.98 13.94 3.54
C LYS A 334 -5.73 12.47 3.25
N ILE A 335 -6.54 11.62 3.88
CA ILE A 335 -6.70 10.20 3.54
C ILE A 335 -7.98 10.10 2.70
N LYS A 336 -7.87 9.79 1.41
CA LYS A 336 -9.00 9.58 0.51
C LYS A 336 -9.25 8.10 0.34
N ILE A 337 -10.50 7.68 0.52
CA ILE A 337 -10.93 6.29 0.42
C ILE A 337 -12.06 6.21 -0.60
N HIS A 338 -11.81 5.52 -1.70
CA HIS A 338 -12.80 5.24 -2.72
C HIS A 338 -13.24 3.79 -2.58
N PHE A 339 -14.50 3.57 -2.16
CA PHE A 339 -15.14 2.26 -2.29
C PHE A 339 -15.58 2.06 -3.73
N LEU A 340 -15.13 0.99 -4.38
CA LEU A 340 -15.42 0.65 -5.76
C LEU A 340 -16.34 -0.58 -5.79
N LYS A 341 -17.56 -0.38 -6.27
CA LYS A 341 -18.57 -1.43 -6.39
C LYS A 341 -18.77 -1.78 -7.86
N THR A 342 -18.61 -3.04 -8.24
CA THR A 342 -19.01 -3.52 -9.58
C THR A 342 -20.50 -3.87 -9.59
N LEU A 343 -21.10 -3.92 -10.78
CA LEU A 343 -22.50 -4.35 -10.98
C LEU A 343 -22.58 -5.86 -11.23
N TYR A 344 -21.71 -6.64 -10.57
CA TYR A 344 -21.66 -8.09 -10.77
C TYR A 344 -22.99 -8.72 -10.30
N HIS A 345 -23.60 -9.54 -11.14
CA HIS A 345 -24.83 -10.28 -10.84
C HIS A 345 -24.54 -11.76 -10.65
#